data_AF-A0A3A2J2Y5-F1
#
_entry.id   AF-A0A3A2J2Y5-F1
#
_cell.length_a   1.000
_cell.length_b   1.000
_cell.length_c   1.000
_cell.angle_alpha   90.00
_cell.angle_beta   90.00
_cell.angle_gamma   90.00
#
_symmetry.space_group_name_H-M   'P 1'
#
loop_
_entity.id
_entity.type
_entity.pdbx_description
1 polymer ?
#
loop_
_entity_poly.entity_id
_entity_poly.type
_entity_poly.pdbx_seq_one_letter_code
_entity_poly.pdbx_strand_id
1 'polypeptide(L)'
;MNTSKRLHDTHISLAHGNGGRLMRELIEQIFAKHLKNDLLDTGTDAAVLPLDLTGGELLISTDGFTVEPLEFPGGDIGSLAIHGTVNDLAVSGARPLYLTLNAFIEEGLDIALLD
;
A
#
# COMPACT_ATOMS: atom_id res chain seq x y z
N MET A 1 26.89 -4.98 -0.17
CA MET A 1 26.32 -5.86 -1.20
C MET A 1 25.17 -6.61 -0.58
N ASN A 2 23.94 -6.08 -0.67
CA ASN A 2 22.77 -6.81 -0.23
C ASN A 2 22.19 -7.50 -1.47
N THR A 3 22.41 -8.81 -1.58
CA THR A 3 21.81 -9.62 -2.63
C THR A 3 20.30 -9.50 -2.50
N SER A 4 19.64 -8.85 -3.46
CA SER A 4 18.19 -8.91 -3.62
C SER A 4 17.81 -10.38 -3.76
N LYS A 5 17.43 -11.00 -2.64
CA LYS A 5 16.73 -12.27 -2.63
C LYS A 5 15.41 -11.99 -3.31
N ARG A 6 15.05 -12.76 -4.33
CA ARG A 6 13.71 -12.75 -4.90
C ARG A 6 12.80 -13.58 -3.98
N LEU A 7 11.55 -13.17 -3.85
CA LEU A 7 10.49 -13.97 -3.25
C LEU A 7 10.43 -15.28 -4.04
N HIS A 8 10.66 -16.36 -3.32
CA HIS A 8 10.65 -17.71 -3.91
C HIS A 8 9.27 -18.35 -3.81
N ASP A 9 8.44 -17.87 -2.89
CA ASP A 9 7.07 -18.32 -2.72
C ASP A 9 6.20 -17.80 -3.87
N THR A 10 5.31 -18.63 -4.37
CA THR A 10 4.35 -18.25 -5.42
C THR A 10 2.99 -17.86 -4.85
N HIS A 11 2.71 -18.22 -3.59
CA HIS A 11 1.44 -17.93 -2.93
C HIS A 11 1.67 -17.36 -1.53
N ILE A 12 0.72 -16.55 -1.09
CA ILE A 12 0.68 -16.02 0.27
C ILE A 12 0.47 -17.17 1.26
N SER A 13 1.11 -17.05 2.42
CA SER A 13 1.03 -18.01 3.52
C SER A 13 0.82 -17.23 4.80
N LEU A 14 0.35 -17.87 5.88
CA LEU A 14 0.23 -17.18 7.17
C LEU A 14 1.56 -16.60 7.67
N ALA A 15 2.70 -17.15 7.26
CA ALA A 15 4.01 -16.63 7.62
C ALA A 15 4.32 -15.26 6.98
N HIS A 16 3.63 -14.89 5.89
CA HIS A 16 3.70 -13.56 5.30
C HIS A 16 2.93 -12.50 6.09
N GLY A 17 2.12 -12.87 7.09
CA GLY A 17 1.34 -11.95 7.94
C GLY A 17 1.72 -11.94 9.42
N ASN A 18 2.82 -12.59 9.81
CA ASN A 18 3.14 -12.83 11.24
C ASN A 18 4.17 -11.85 11.87
N GLY A 19 4.58 -10.80 11.15
CA GLY A 19 5.61 -9.84 11.60
C GLY A 19 7.06 -10.34 11.48
N GLY A 20 7.28 -11.55 10.97
CA GLY A 20 8.59 -12.17 10.82
C GLY A 20 9.32 -11.79 9.53
N ARG A 21 10.35 -12.57 9.22
CA ARG A 21 11.20 -12.37 8.02
C ARG A 21 10.40 -12.37 6.72
N LEU A 22 9.46 -13.31 6.55
CA LEU A 22 8.70 -13.44 5.31
C LEU A 22 7.76 -12.25 5.08
N MET A 23 7.12 -11.73 6.12
CA MET A 23 6.34 -10.48 6.02
C MET A 23 7.21 -9.30 5.58
N ARG A 24 8.41 -9.15 6.16
CA ARG A 24 9.35 -8.08 5.76
C ARG A 24 9.81 -8.24 4.31
N GLU A 25 10.11 -9.47 3.88
CA GLU A 25 10.45 -9.75 2.48
C GLU A 25 9.29 -9.43 1.53
N LEU A 26 8.04 -9.73 1.89
CA LEU A 26 6.85 -9.35 1.13
C LEU A 26 6.72 -7.83 1.01
N ILE A 27 6.85 -7.10 2.13
CA ILE A 27 6.81 -5.64 2.16
C ILE A 27 7.92 -5.05 1.28
N GLU A 28 9.17 -5.49 1.45
CA GLU A 28 10.31 -4.92 0.74
C GLU A 28 10.30 -5.21 -0.77
N GLN A 29 9.90 -6.43 -1.16
CA GLN A 29 10.07 -6.90 -2.53
C GLN A 29 8.84 -6.73 -3.42
N ILE A 30 7.65 -6.59 -2.84
CA ILE A 30 6.41 -6.33 -3.58
C ILE A 30 5.98 -4.88 -3.36
N PHE A 31 5.52 -4.54 -2.15
CA PHE A 31 4.93 -3.22 -1.89
C PHE A 31 5.94 -2.09 -2.04
N ALA A 32 7.07 -2.15 -1.33
CA ALA A 32 8.07 -1.09 -1.34
C ALA A 32 8.80 -1.01 -2.68
N LYS A 33 8.92 -2.11 -3.43
CA LYS A 33 9.46 -2.11 -4.80
C LYS A 33 8.66 -1.17 -5.71
N HIS A 34 7.34 -1.21 -5.64
CA HIS A 34 6.44 -0.41 -6.49
C HIS A 34 6.11 0.97 -5.92
N LEU A 35 6.06 1.10 -4.59
CA LEU A 35 5.64 2.33 -3.91
C LEU A 35 6.81 3.18 -3.41
N LYS A 36 8.06 2.80 -3.73
CA LYS A 36 9.26 3.47 -3.23
C LYS A 36 9.25 4.97 -3.51
N ASN A 37 9.46 5.74 -2.46
CA ASN A 37 9.69 7.17 -2.51
C ASN A 37 10.55 7.60 -1.30
N ASP A 38 10.97 8.85 -1.26
CA ASP A 38 11.89 9.36 -0.22
C ASP A 38 11.30 9.31 1.20
N LEU A 39 9.97 9.21 1.34
CA LEU A 39 9.28 9.15 2.63
C LEU A 39 8.96 7.71 3.07
N LEU A 40 9.03 6.72 2.18
CA LEU A 40 8.70 5.33 2.49
C LEU A 40 9.93 4.58 3.03
N ASP A 41 10.06 4.57 4.36
CA ASP A 41 11.06 3.75 5.08
C ASP A 41 10.38 2.58 5.81
N THR A 42 10.54 1.37 5.25
CA THR A 42 9.97 0.13 5.79
C THR A 42 10.65 -0.37 7.07
N GLY A 43 11.76 0.27 7.49
CA GLY A 43 12.44 0.00 8.74
C GLY A 43 11.89 0.79 9.94
N THR A 44 10.90 1.66 9.71
CA THR A 44 10.32 2.54 10.74
C THR A 44 8.84 2.27 10.93
N ASP A 45 8.33 2.61 12.12
CA ASP A 45 6.92 2.41 12.46
C ASP A 45 6.01 3.55 11.93
N ALA A 46 6.58 4.66 11.45
CA ALA A 46 5.85 5.82 10.98
C ALA A 46 6.66 6.66 9.97
N ALA A 47 5.98 7.21 8.97
CA ALA A 47 6.55 8.18 8.04
C ALA A 47 6.48 9.62 8.59
N VAL A 48 7.54 10.39 8.42
CA VAL A 48 7.56 11.82 8.72
C VAL A 48 7.02 12.59 7.52
N LEU A 49 5.96 13.36 7.70
CA LEU A 49 5.36 14.17 6.63
C LEU A 49 5.86 15.63 6.73
N PRO A 50 6.53 16.16 5.69
CA PRO A 50 7.00 17.55 5.67
C PRO A 50 5.86 18.52 5.36
N LEU A 51 4.91 18.65 6.28
CA LEU A 51 3.75 19.53 6.16
C LEU A 51 4.03 20.89 6.82
N ASP A 52 3.74 21.97 6.09
CA ASP A 52 3.62 23.30 6.68
C ASP A 52 2.18 23.46 7.21
N LEU A 53 2.05 23.45 8.54
CA LEU A 53 0.76 23.60 9.21
C LEU A 53 0.41 25.07 9.48
N THR A 54 1.21 26.02 9.01
CA THR A 54 0.91 27.44 9.21
C THR A 54 -0.16 27.92 8.21
N GLY A 55 -1.40 28.02 8.69
CA GLY A 55 -2.48 28.73 7.96
C GLY A 55 -3.35 27.89 7.02
N GLY A 56 -3.51 26.59 7.26
CA GLY A 56 -4.43 25.73 6.52
C GLY A 56 -5.04 24.62 7.37
N GLU A 57 -5.99 23.89 6.81
CA GLU A 57 -6.61 22.71 7.43
C GLU A 57 -6.04 21.43 6.81
N LEU A 58 -5.78 20.43 7.65
CA LEU A 58 -5.45 19.08 7.19
C LEU A 58 -6.73 18.26 7.15
N LEU A 59 -7.05 17.73 5.97
CA LEU A 59 -8.15 16.79 5.80
C LEU A 59 -7.59 15.37 5.67
N ILE A 60 -8.27 14.43 6.31
CA ILE A 60 -7.97 13.00 6.27
C ILE A 60 -9.23 12.25 5.87
N SER A 61 -9.08 11.30 4.94
CA SER A 61 -10.10 10.31 4.61
C SER A 61 -9.46 8.92 4.67
N THR A 62 -10.28 7.90 4.92
CA THR A 62 -9.90 6.49 4.85
C THR A 62 -11.08 5.72 4.32
N ASP A 63 -10.82 4.71 3.48
CA ASP A 63 -11.85 3.86 2.94
C ASP A 63 -11.34 2.41 2.81
N GLY A 64 -12.27 1.46 2.79
CA GLY A 64 -12.00 0.03 2.67
C GLY A 64 -12.56 -0.51 1.37
N PHE A 65 -11.72 -1.18 0.58
CA PHE A 65 -12.09 -1.68 -0.75
C PHE A 65 -12.15 -3.20 -0.75
N THR A 66 -13.30 -3.75 -1.15
CA THR A 66 -13.58 -5.20 -1.12
C THR A 66 -14.27 -5.66 -2.41
N VAL A 67 -13.89 -5.08 -3.55
CA VAL A 67 -14.50 -5.38 -4.85
C VAL A 67 -14.16 -6.80 -5.32
N GLU A 68 -15.11 -7.46 -5.99
CA GLU A 68 -14.95 -8.78 -6.60
C GLU A 68 -15.52 -8.73 -8.03
N PRO A 69 -14.79 -9.17 -9.07
CA PRO A 69 -13.40 -9.66 -9.03
C PRO A 69 -12.38 -8.55 -8.71
N LEU A 70 -11.17 -8.95 -8.29
CA LEU A 70 -10.08 -8.00 -7.99
C LEU A 70 -9.62 -7.22 -9.23
N GLU A 71 -9.71 -7.82 -10.42
CA GLU A 71 -9.46 -7.19 -11.72
C GLU A 71 -10.75 -7.22 -12.57
N PHE A 72 -11.11 -6.08 -13.17
CA PHE A 72 -12.35 -5.93 -13.91
C PHE A 72 -12.19 -5.01 -15.14
N PRO A 73 -13.13 -5.01 -16.10
CA PRO A 73 -13.05 -4.11 -17.25
C PRO A 73 -13.00 -2.64 -16.79
N GLY A 74 -11.85 -1.99 -17.03
CA GLY A 74 -11.63 -0.58 -16.70
C GLY A 74 -10.84 -0.31 -15.42
N GLY A 75 -10.42 -1.34 -14.67
CA GLY A 75 -9.54 -1.16 -13.51
C GLY A 75 -9.38 -2.41 -12.65
N ASP A 76 -8.78 -2.20 -11.50
CA ASP A 76 -8.55 -3.21 -10.47
C ASP A 76 -8.78 -2.62 -9.08
N ILE A 77 -8.76 -3.46 -8.04
CA ILE A 77 -8.91 -3.06 -6.64
C ILE A 77 -7.89 -1.99 -6.22
N GLY A 78 -6.66 -2.03 -6.73
CA GLY A 78 -5.61 -1.05 -6.43
C GLY A 78 -5.95 0.32 -7.01
N SER A 79 -6.32 0.37 -8.29
CA SER A 79 -6.78 1.59 -8.96
C SER A 79 -8.01 2.17 -8.26
N LEU A 80 -8.95 1.32 -7.84
CA LEU A 80 -10.13 1.75 -7.10
C LEU A 80 -9.76 2.34 -5.74
N ALA A 81 -8.82 1.70 -5.02
CA ALA A 81 -8.37 2.17 -3.71
C ALA A 81 -7.70 3.55 -3.77
N ILE A 82 -6.86 3.77 -4.79
CA ILE A 82 -6.22 5.07 -5.03
C ILE A 82 -7.26 6.11 -5.44
N HIS A 83 -8.04 5.83 -6.49
CA HIS A 83 -9.00 6.81 -7.03
C HIS A 83 -10.08 7.17 -6.00
N GLY A 84 -10.61 6.20 -5.26
CA GLY A 84 -11.63 6.44 -4.23
C GLY A 84 -11.12 7.40 -3.15
N THR A 85 -9.98 7.08 -2.54
CA THR A 85 -9.39 7.91 -1.48
C THR A 85 -8.98 9.30 -1.98
N VAL A 86 -8.43 9.40 -3.19
CA VAL A 86 -8.08 10.68 -3.83
C VAL A 86 -9.33 11.51 -4.11
N ASN A 87 -10.40 10.89 -4.60
CA ASN A 87 -11.66 11.56 -4.89
C ASN A 87 -12.30 12.11 -3.62
N ASP A 88 -12.35 11.35 -2.52
CA ASP A 88 -12.90 11.80 -1.25
C ASP A 88 -12.25 13.10 -0.76
N LEU A 89 -10.93 13.16 -0.83
CA LEU A 89 -10.16 14.35 -0.48
C LEU A 89 -10.44 15.49 -1.46
N ALA A 90 -10.43 15.22 -2.76
CA ALA A 90 -10.65 16.23 -3.79
C ALA A 90 -12.05 16.86 -3.73
N VAL A 91 -13.11 16.06 -3.55
CA VAL A 91 -14.49 16.58 -3.43
C VAL A 91 -14.73 17.31 -2.11
N SER A 92 -13.95 17.00 -1.08
CA SER A 92 -13.92 17.73 0.19
C SER A 92 -13.13 19.05 0.11
N GLY A 93 -12.57 19.39 -1.06
CA GLY A 93 -11.81 20.62 -1.29
C GLY A 93 -10.32 20.54 -0.88
N ALA A 94 -9.81 19.36 -0.53
CA ALA A 94 -8.40 19.16 -0.23
C ALA A 94 -7.59 18.82 -1.48
N ARG A 95 -6.31 19.17 -1.45
CA ARG A 95 -5.31 18.61 -2.37
C ARG A 95 -4.75 17.33 -1.75
N PRO A 96 -4.91 16.15 -2.35
CA PRO A 96 -4.28 14.93 -1.86
C PRO A 96 -2.75 15.05 -1.94
N LEU A 97 -2.06 14.71 -0.86
CA LEU A 97 -0.59 14.82 -0.76
C LEU A 97 0.06 13.47 -0.47
N TYR A 98 -0.54 12.68 0.42
CA TYR A 98 0.00 11.41 0.90
C TYR A 98 -1.12 10.38 1.03
N LEU A 99 -0.77 9.11 0.89
CA LEU A 99 -1.67 7.97 1.10
C LEU A 99 -0.97 6.95 2.00
N THR A 100 -1.75 6.30 2.87
CA THR A 100 -1.34 5.07 3.55
C THR A 100 -2.00 3.89 2.86
N LEU A 101 -1.37 2.72 2.94
CA LEU A 101 -1.91 1.46 2.42
C LEU A 101 -1.97 0.45 3.57
N ASN A 102 -3.14 -0.17 3.73
CA ASN A 102 -3.29 -1.35 4.57
C ASN A 102 -3.85 -2.48 3.68
N ALA A 103 -3.16 -3.61 3.64
CA ALA A 103 -3.50 -4.75 2.81
C ALA A 103 -3.86 -5.95 3.67
N PHE A 104 -5.09 -6.44 3.54
CA PHE A 104 -5.55 -7.69 4.13
C PHE A 104 -5.54 -8.76 3.04
N ILE A 105 -4.68 -9.76 3.18
CA ILE A 105 -4.38 -10.71 2.11
C ILE A 105 -4.64 -12.12 2.61
N GLU A 106 -5.45 -12.88 1.86
CA GLU A 106 -5.79 -14.25 2.20
C GLU A 106 -4.61 -15.20 1.95
N GLU A 107 -4.46 -16.21 2.82
CA GLU A 107 -3.55 -17.32 2.56
C GLU A 107 -3.98 -18.07 1.29
N GLY A 108 -3.02 -18.38 0.42
CA GLY A 108 -3.28 -19.01 -0.87
C GLY A 108 -3.53 -18.04 -2.02
N LEU A 109 -3.51 -16.71 -1.81
CA LEU A 109 -3.50 -15.76 -2.92
C LEU A 109 -2.20 -15.89 -3.73
N ASP A 110 -2.28 -15.87 -5.06
CA ASP A 110 -1.11 -15.81 -5.93
C ASP A 110 -0.36 -14.48 -5.71
N ILE A 111 0.93 -14.56 -5.41
CA ILE A 111 1.78 -13.37 -5.21
C ILE A 111 1.89 -12.54 -6.49
N ALA A 112 1.76 -13.16 -7.66
CA ALA A 112 1.78 -12.45 -8.94
C ALA A 112 0.63 -11.43 -9.08
N LEU A 113 -0.47 -11.60 -8.33
CA LEU A 113 -1.58 -10.63 -8.33
C LEU A 113 -1.23 -9.34 -7.54
N LEU A 114 -0.17 -9.37 -6.73
CA LEU A 114 0.29 -8.22 -5.94
C LEU A 114 1.46 -7.47 -6.60
N ASP A 115 2.09 -8.03 -7.65
CA ASP A 115 3.25 -7.48 -8.36
C ASP A 115 2.87 -6.72 -9.63
#